data_AF-A0A2S8VZY0-F1
#
_entry.id   AF-A0A2S8VZY0-F1
#
_cell.length_a   1.000
_cell.length_b   1.000
_cell.length_c   1.000
_cell.angle_alpha   90.00
_cell.angle_beta   90.00
_cell.angle_gamma   90.00
#
_symmetry.space_group_name_H-M   'P 1'
#
loop_
_entity.id
_entity.type
_entity.pdbx_description
1 polymer ?
#
loop_
_entity_poly.entity_id
_entity_poly.type
_entity_poly.pdbx_seq_one_letter_code
_entity_poly.pdbx_strand_id
1 'polypeptide(L)'
;MNKYNVFGMELISYKTEILKDYPDIVKRSLHDTFDKLLEHNAIDEDIHFSLKDDGLDTDRFKSFILTKIKCIKSNEELLVEYEVIRERLESHIQELIQSQELETESFVEKENISIIKKFVIDTEFAQEYFGIEEKDLEKSMKPKGFVEKFAVLRLPKILKDFVQIDGVQSEYFNYEAINSFLVYREEETTNYCIDLCLSIPIDIAEDETKTEAIMEDVSNVVSKAEVYFGERLTI
;
A
#
# COMPACT_ATOMS: atom_id res chain seq x y z
N MET A 1 7.51 -1.36 10.43
CA MET A 1 8.34 -2.35 9.72
C MET A 1 9.83 -1.99 9.78
N ASN A 2 10.72 -2.98 9.82
CA ASN A 2 12.17 -2.75 9.79
C ASN A 2 12.63 -2.39 8.36
N LYS A 3 13.16 -1.17 8.16
CA LYS A 3 13.68 -0.70 6.87
C LYS A 3 15.15 -1.00 6.63
N TYR A 4 15.87 -1.47 7.65
CA TYR A 4 17.30 -1.77 7.56
C TYR A 4 17.53 -3.12 6.90
N ASN A 5 18.48 -3.18 5.97
CA ASN A 5 18.95 -4.46 5.44
C ASN A 5 19.88 -5.16 6.46
N VAL A 6 20.38 -6.34 6.11
CA VAL A 6 21.26 -7.13 7.00
C VAL A 6 22.48 -6.32 7.46
N PHE A 7 23.09 -5.56 6.55
CA PHE A 7 24.26 -4.73 6.87
C PHE A 7 23.92 -3.55 7.78
N GLY A 8 22.81 -2.84 7.51
CA GLY A 8 22.33 -1.77 8.38
C GLY A 8 22.04 -2.26 9.80
N MET A 9 21.44 -3.45 9.93
CA MET A 9 21.20 -4.10 11.23
C MET A 9 22.51 -4.48 11.94
N GLU A 10 23.52 -4.92 11.20
CA GLU A 10 24.86 -5.19 11.74
C GLU A 10 25.49 -3.92 12.30
N LEU A 11 25.42 -2.79 11.58
CA LEU A 11 25.93 -1.49 12.04
C LEU A 11 25.19 -0.98 13.28
N ILE A 12 23.87 -1.13 13.34
CA ILE A 12 23.08 -0.80 14.55
C ILE A 12 23.52 -1.67 15.74
N SER A 13 23.78 -2.95 15.49
CA SER A 13 24.26 -3.86 16.53
C SER A 13 25.63 -3.43 17.04
N TYR A 14 26.57 -3.09 16.15
CA TYR A 14 27.86 -2.52 16.53
C TYR A 14 27.72 -1.24 17.35
N LYS A 15 26.82 -0.33 16.97
CA LYS A 15 26.56 0.89 17.73
C LYS A 15 26.00 0.58 19.13
N THR A 16 25.10 -0.39 19.21
CA THR A 16 24.50 -0.80 20.49
C THR A 16 25.55 -1.44 21.39
N GLU A 17 26.46 -2.23 20.84
CA GLU A 17 27.53 -2.88 21.60
C GLU A 17 28.60 -1.90 22.08
N ILE A 18 29.04 -0.94 21.25
CA ILE A 18 30.12 -0.01 21.64
C ILE A 18 29.71 0.92 22.80
N LEU A 19 28.42 1.24 22.90
CA LEU A 19 27.86 2.08 23.97
C LEU A 19 27.71 1.37 25.32
N LYS A 20 27.88 0.04 25.36
CA LYS A 20 27.86 -0.71 26.63
C LYS A 20 29.13 -0.45 27.43
N ASP A 21 29.02 -0.69 28.73
CA ASP A 21 30.16 -0.61 29.65
C ASP A 21 31.06 -1.84 29.52
N TYR A 22 31.90 -1.82 28.47
CA TYR A 22 32.89 -2.85 28.21
C TYR A 22 34.30 -2.39 28.59
N PRO A 23 35.20 -3.32 28.97
CA PRO A 23 36.62 -3.04 29.15
C PRO A 23 37.25 -2.45 27.88
N ASP A 24 38.24 -1.58 28.05
CA ASP A 24 38.94 -0.90 26.94
C ASP A 24 39.42 -1.83 25.83
N ILE A 25 39.84 -3.05 26.17
CA ILE A 25 40.32 -4.04 25.20
C ILE A 25 39.21 -4.46 24.22
N VAL A 26 37.97 -4.59 24.70
CA VAL A 26 36.81 -4.95 23.89
C VAL A 26 36.40 -3.76 23.02
N LYS A 27 36.41 -2.54 23.58
CA LYS A 27 36.14 -1.31 22.81
C LYS A 27 37.17 -1.09 21.69
N ARG A 28 38.46 -1.32 21.97
CA ARG A 28 39.51 -1.28 20.93
C ARG A 28 39.26 -2.30 19.83
N SER A 29 38.90 -3.54 20.18
CA SER A 29 38.57 -4.56 19.17
C SER A 29 37.39 -4.16 18.28
N LEU A 30 36.38 -3.46 18.82
CA LEU A 30 35.28 -2.93 18.02
C LEU A 30 35.72 -1.78 17.11
N HIS A 31 36.54 -0.85 17.63
CA HIS A 31 37.13 0.21 16.81
C HIS A 31 37.98 -0.32 15.65
N ASP A 32 38.80 -1.35 15.89
CA ASP A 32 39.59 -2.02 14.85
C ASP A 32 38.71 -2.63 13.76
N THR A 33 37.55 -3.20 14.14
CA THR A 33 36.55 -3.69 13.18
C THR A 33 36.00 -2.54 12.34
N PHE A 34 35.71 -1.38 12.94
CA PHE A 34 35.21 -0.22 12.20
C PHE A 34 36.27 0.32 11.23
N ASP A 35 37.54 0.34 11.64
CA ASP A 35 38.66 0.76 10.78
C ASP A 35 38.79 -0.17 9.57
N LYS A 36 38.68 -1.49 9.76
CA LYS A 36 38.67 -2.46 8.64
C LYS A 36 37.48 -2.27 7.70
N LEU A 37 36.28 -1.99 8.23
CA LEU A 37 35.10 -1.74 7.40
C LEU A 37 35.31 -0.49 6.52
N LEU A 38 35.99 0.53 7.03
CA LEU A 38 36.37 1.71 6.25
C LEU A 38 37.44 1.38 5.20
N GLU A 39 38.50 0.67 5.57
CA GLU A 39 39.58 0.24 4.66
C GLU A 39 39.05 -0.60 3.49
N HIS A 40 38.06 -1.45 3.74
CA HIS A 40 37.40 -2.28 2.73
C HIS A 40 36.30 -1.55 1.94
N ASN A 41 36.09 -0.25 2.17
CA ASN A 41 35.01 0.55 1.56
C ASN A 41 33.58 0.01 1.81
N ALA A 42 33.41 -0.78 2.88
CA ALA A 42 32.10 -1.27 3.31
C ALA A 42 31.26 -0.13 3.91
N ILE A 43 31.91 0.74 4.69
CA ILE A 43 31.33 1.99 5.23
C ILE A 43 32.07 3.21 4.68
N ASP A 44 31.42 4.38 4.74
CA ASP A 44 32.05 5.68 4.45
C ASP A 44 32.59 6.33 5.74
N GLU A 45 33.33 7.44 5.57
CA GLU A 45 33.91 8.19 6.70
C GLU A 45 32.82 8.68 7.68
N ASP A 46 31.66 9.12 7.18
CA ASP A 46 30.58 9.60 8.05
C ASP A 46 30.05 8.50 8.97
N ILE A 47 29.80 7.29 8.43
CA ILE A 47 29.36 6.13 9.21
C ILE A 47 30.44 5.73 10.20
N HIS A 48 31.70 5.73 9.78
CA HIS A 48 32.83 5.41 10.64
C HIS A 48 32.92 6.35 11.85
N PHE A 49 32.88 7.67 11.62
CA PHE A 49 32.90 8.66 12.70
C PHE A 49 31.67 8.52 13.61
N SER A 50 30.49 8.30 13.04
CA SER A 50 29.25 8.14 13.80
C SER A 50 29.24 6.88 14.69
N LEU A 51 29.86 5.78 14.23
CA LEU A 51 30.03 4.57 15.05
C LEU A 51 30.92 4.83 16.27
N LYS A 52 31.99 5.60 16.11
CA LYS A 52 32.96 5.92 17.17
C LYS A 52 32.52 7.04 18.12
N ASP A 53 31.44 7.76 17.81
CA ASP A 53 30.95 8.86 18.65
C ASP A 53 30.14 8.38 19.87
N ASP A 54 30.75 8.39 21.05
CA ASP A 54 30.08 8.02 22.31
C ASP A 54 28.92 8.97 22.70
N GLY A 55 28.85 10.17 22.11
CA GLY A 55 27.77 11.14 22.33
C GLY A 55 26.51 10.87 21.50
N LEU A 56 26.60 9.97 20.51
CA LEU A 56 25.50 9.59 19.63
C LEU A 56 24.84 8.31 20.15
N ASP A 57 23.60 8.42 20.63
CA ASP A 57 22.82 7.26 21.04
C ASP A 57 22.38 6.38 19.84
N THR A 58 21.92 5.15 20.14
CA THR A 58 21.52 4.18 19.12
C THR A 58 20.37 4.67 18.24
N ASP A 59 19.41 5.44 18.78
CA ASP A 59 18.22 5.86 18.01
C ASP A 59 18.53 7.02 17.06
N ARG A 60 19.42 7.92 17.46
CA ARG A 60 19.99 8.94 16.57
C ARG A 60 20.85 8.30 15.49
N PHE A 61 21.65 7.28 15.84
CA PHE A 61 22.45 6.55 14.85
C PHE A 61 21.57 5.80 13.83
N LYS A 62 20.51 5.12 14.30
CA LYS A 62 19.47 4.51 13.44
C LYS A 62 18.90 5.53 12.45
N SER A 63 18.55 6.72 12.93
CA SER A 63 18.00 7.79 12.10
C SER A 63 19.01 8.27 11.05
N PHE A 64 20.28 8.36 11.43
CA PHE A 64 21.37 8.74 10.53
C PHE A 64 21.60 7.71 9.41
N ILE A 65 21.70 6.41 9.73
CA ILE A 65 22.00 5.41 8.70
C ILE A 65 20.81 5.15 7.75
N LEU A 66 19.58 5.55 8.10
CA LEU A 66 18.45 5.55 7.15
C LEU A 66 18.71 6.44 5.93
N THR A 67 19.58 7.45 6.05
CA THR A 67 19.96 8.30 4.91
C THR A 67 21.01 7.65 4.00
N LYS A 68 21.49 6.45 4.34
CA LYS A 68 22.57 5.76 3.64
C LYS A 68 22.00 4.57 2.87
N ILE A 69 21.93 4.69 1.53
CA ILE A 69 21.32 3.71 0.62
C ILE A 69 21.87 2.28 0.84
N LYS A 70 23.16 2.12 1.17
CA LYS A 70 23.79 0.82 1.43
C LYS A 70 23.24 0.10 2.68
N CYS A 71 22.58 0.81 3.59
CA CYS A 71 22.12 0.29 4.89
C CYS A 71 20.60 0.03 4.93
N ILE A 72 19.88 0.41 3.89
CA ILE A 72 18.43 0.24 3.78
C ILE A 72 18.11 -0.90 2.83
N LYS A 73 16.96 -1.54 3.04
CA LYS A 73 16.41 -2.53 2.12
C LYS A 73 16.15 -1.90 0.77
N SER A 74 16.35 -2.67 -0.30
CA SER A 74 15.89 -2.31 -1.63
C SER A 74 14.36 -2.39 -1.72
N ASN A 75 13.78 -1.79 -2.75
CA ASN A 75 12.35 -1.91 -3.00
C ASN A 75 11.93 -3.38 -3.24
N GLU A 76 12.81 -4.20 -3.82
CA GLU A 76 12.54 -5.63 -4.04
C GLU A 76 12.49 -6.40 -2.71
N GLU A 77 13.41 -6.11 -1.79
CA GLU A 77 13.42 -6.70 -0.45
C GLU A 77 12.17 -6.31 0.35
N LEU A 78 11.78 -5.03 0.28
CA LEU A 78 10.55 -4.54 0.93
C LEU A 78 9.30 -5.14 0.29
N LEU A 79 9.26 -5.29 -1.03
CA LEU A 79 8.12 -5.86 -1.74
C LEU A 79 7.86 -7.30 -1.28
N VAL A 80 8.90 -8.12 -1.13
CA VAL A 80 8.75 -9.49 -0.62
C VAL A 80 8.10 -9.50 0.77
N GLU A 81 8.48 -8.58 1.65
CA GLU A 81 7.86 -8.46 2.97
C GLU A 81 6.42 -7.96 2.91
N TYR A 82 6.14 -6.99 2.03
CA TYR A 82 4.79 -6.46 1.84
C TYR A 82 3.85 -7.54 1.29
N GLU A 83 4.32 -8.37 0.35
CA GLU A 83 3.53 -9.45 -0.24
C GLU A 83 3.12 -10.50 0.81
N VAL A 84 3.98 -10.83 1.77
CA VAL A 84 3.61 -11.72 2.88
C VAL A 84 2.47 -11.12 3.72
N ILE A 85 2.52 -9.81 3.98
CA ILE A 85 1.45 -9.11 4.71
C ILE A 85 0.17 -9.06 3.86
N ARG A 86 0.30 -8.78 2.55
CA ARG A 86 -0.81 -8.70 1.60
C ARG A 86 -1.53 -10.05 1.47
N GLU A 87 -0.79 -11.14 1.26
CA GLU A 87 -1.36 -12.50 1.16
C GLU A 87 -2.13 -12.89 2.43
N ARG A 88 -1.63 -12.48 3.60
CA ARG A 88 -2.35 -12.68 4.87
C ARG A 88 -3.67 -11.92 4.87
N LEU A 89 -3.66 -10.63 4.50
CA LEU A 89 -4.88 -9.81 4.43
C LEU A 89 -5.86 -10.39 3.40
N GLU A 90 -5.38 -10.75 2.22
CA GLU A 90 -6.16 -11.36 1.14
C GLU A 90 -6.85 -12.65 1.60
N SER A 91 -6.15 -13.50 2.33
CA SER A 91 -6.74 -14.73 2.89
C SER A 91 -7.92 -14.41 3.83
N HIS A 92 -7.80 -13.38 4.67
CA HIS A 92 -8.92 -12.97 5.54
C HIS A 92 -10.07 -12.33 4.77
N ILE A 93 -9.78 -11.56 3.72
CA ILE A 93 -10.80 -11.01 2.81
C ILE A 93 -11.59 -12.15 2.18
N GLN A 94 -10.91 -13.18 1.67
CA GLN A 94 -11.57 -14.34 1.07
C GLN A 94 -12.42 -15.13 2.06
N GLU A 95 -12.02 -15.20 3.33
CA GLU A 95 -12.79 -15.90 4.37
C GLU A 95 -14.03 -15.11 4.84
N LEU A 96 -13.89 -13.81 5.08
CA LEU A 96 -14.92 -12.96 5.68
C LEU A 96 -15.86 -12.33 4.64
N ILE A 97 -15.35 -12.07 3.45
CA ILE A 97 -16.00 -11.27 2.39
C ILE A 97 -16.15 -12.14 1.12
N GLN A 98 -16.50 -13.42 1.29
CA GLN A 98 -16.65 -14.43 0.22
C GLN A 98 -17.51 -13.99 -0.98
N SER A 99 -18.37 -12.98 -0.81
CA SER A 99 -19.31 -12.53 -1.84
C SER A 99 -18.84 -11.33 -2.66
N GLN A 100 -17.74 -10.66 -2.30
CA GLN A 100 -17.32 -9.42 -2.96
C GLN A 100 -16.01 -9.63 -3.70
N GLU A 101 -16.02 -9.35 -5.00
CA GLU A 101 -14.79 -9.29 -5.80
C GLU A 101 -13.95 -8.10 -5.32
N LEU A 102 -12.90 -8.42 -4.56
CA LEU A 102 -11.91 -7.49 -4.03
C LEU A 102 -10.53 -7.92 -4.50
N GLU A 103 -9.76 -6.96 -4.98
CA GLU A 103 -8.35 -7.13 -5.36
C GLU A 103 -7.45 -6.50 -4.28
N THR A 104 -6.21 -6.97 -4.16
CA THR A 104 -5.22 -6.38 -3.24
C THR A 104 -3.90 -6.13 -3.95
N GLU A 105 -3.23 -5.02 -3.63
CA GLU A 105 -1.97 -4.64 -4.24
C GLU A 105 -1.03 -3.96 -3.22
N SER A 106 0.27 -4.27 -3.30
CA SER A 106 1.30 -3.68 -2.44
C SER A 106 1.99 -2.49 -3.13
N PHE A 107 2.07 -1.35 -2.46
CA PHE A 107 2.80 -0.17 -2.95
C PHE A 107 3.95 0.19 -2.02
N VAL A 108 5.17 -0.25 -2.37
CA VAL A 108 6.39 0.03 -1.59
C VAL A 108 6.66 1.54 -1.49
N GLU A 109 6.55 2.27 -2.60
CA GLU A 109 6.84 3.72 -2.64
C GLU A 109 5.87 4.55 -1.77
N LYS A 110 4.62 4.12 -1.67
CA LYS A 110 3.59 4.77 -0.85
C LYS A 110 3.50 4.18 0.57
N GLU A 111 4.29 3.15 0.87
CA GLU A 111 4.31 2.41 2.13
C GLU A 111 2.93 1.92 2.58
N ASN A 112 2.16 1.33 1.65
CA ASN A 112 0.81 0.85 1.94
C ASN A 112 0.45 -0.42 1.16
N ILE A 113 -0.63 -1.05 1.60
CA ILE A 113 -1.35 -2.11 0.88
C ILE A 113 -2.73 -1.54 0.54
N SER A 114 -3.12 -1.64 -0.73
CA SER A 114 -4.44 -1.20 -1.19
C SER A 114 -5.38 -2.39 -1.31
N ILE A 115 -6.60 -2.24 -0.80
CA ILE A 115 -7.74 -3.11 -1.07
C ILE A 115 -8.63 -2.39 -2.07
N ILE A 116 -8.95 -3.05 -3.18
CA ILE A 116 -9.57 -2.45 -4.35
C ILE A 116 -10.93 -3.10 -4.58
N LYS A 117 -11.98 -2.28 -4.53
CA LYS A 117 -13.31 -2.67 -5.02
C LYS A 117 -13.55 -2.06 -6.40
N LYS A 118 -13.72 -2.92 -7.40
CA LYS A 118 -14.05 -2.53 -8.77
C LYS A 118 -15.56 -2.37 -8.94
N PHE A 119 -15.97 -1.27 -9.56
CA PHE A 119 -17.34 -1.03 -10.01
C PHE A 119 -17.37 -0.95 -11.53
N VAL A 120 -18.31 -1.68 -12.14
CA VAL A 120 -18.31 -1.94 -13.57
C VAL A 120 -19.61 -1.48 -14.21
N ILE A 121 -19.49 -0.83 -15.36
CA ILE A 121 -20.55 -0.66 -16.35
C ILE A 121 -20.26 -1.64 -17.48
N ASP A 122 -20.96 -2.76 -17.45
CA ASP A 122 -20.84 -3.84 -18.42
C ASP A 122 -21.90 -3.72 -19.53
N THR A 123 -21.91 -4.73 -20.39
CA THR A 123 -22.83 -4.81 -21.52
C THR A 123 -24.27 -5.03 -21.07
N GLU A 124 -24.51 -5.84 -20.03
CA GLU A 124 -25.84 -6.11 -19.47
C GLU A 124 -26.46 -4.83 -18.91
N PHE A 125 -25.72 -4.10 -18.06
CA PHE A 125 -26.13 -2.79 -17.56
C PHE A 125 -26.46 -1.84 -18.72
N ALA A 126 -25.60 -1.79 -19.75
CA ALA A 126 -25.80 -0.88 -20.86
C ALA A 126 -27.10 -1.20 -21.65
N GLN A 127 -27.44 -2.48 -21.80
CA GLN A 127 -28.69 -2.90 -22.43
C GLN A 127 -29.91 -2.53 -21.57
N GLU A 128 -29.87 -2.85 -20.28
CA GLU A 128 -31.00 -2.65 -19.38
C GLU A 128 -31.26 -1.16 -19.10
N TYR A 129 -30.21 -0.42 -18.73
CA TYR A 129 -30.34 0.97 -18.30
C TYR A 129 -30.63 1.92 -19.47
N PHE A 130 -29.98 1.72 -20.62
CA PHE A 130 -30.15 2.60 -21.79
C PHE A 130 -31.10 2.05 -22.86
N GLY A 131 -31.57 0.80 -22.73
CA GLY A 131 -32.41 0.17 -23.74
C GLY A 131 -31.69 -0.09 -25.05
N ILE A 132 -30.38 -0.38 -25.02
CA ILE A 132 -29.58 -0.64 -26.22
C ILE A 132 -29.88 -2.04 -26.74
N GLU A 133 -30.27 -2.15 -28.01
CA GLU A 133 -30.36 -3.46 -28.67
C GLU A 133 -28.97 -4.07 -28.88
N GLU A 134 -28.85 -5.39 -28.79
CA GLU A 134 -27.58 -6.13 -28.94
C GLU A 134 -26.77 -5.72 -30.19
N LYS A 135 -27.45 -5.48 -31.32
CA LYS A 135 -26.82 -5.06 -32.59
C LYS A 135 -26.11 -3.69 -32.51
N ASP A 136 -26.52 -2.83 -31.59
CA ASP A 136 -26.01 -1.46 -31.43
C ASP A 136 -25.04 -1.34 -30.24
N LEU A 137 -24.83 -2.43 -29.49
CA LEU A 137 -24.04 -2.46 -28.27
C LEU A 137 -22.56 -2.18 -28.52
N GLU A 138 -21.95 -2.85 -29.50
CA GLU A 138 -20.54 -2.66 -29.86
C GLU A 138 -20.24 -1.20 -30.23
N LYS A 139 -21.13 -0.58 -31.01
CA LYS A 139 -21.03 0.83 -31.41
C LYS A 139 -21.16 1.79 -30.23
N SER A 140 -21.90 1.39 -29.20
CA SER A 140 -22.20 2.18 -28.01
C SER A 140 -21.11 2.11 -26.94
N MET A 141 -20.51 0.92 -26.77
CA MET A 141 -19.43 0.59 -25.83
C MET A 141 -18.02 0.91 -26.35
N LYS A 142 -17.89 1.42 -27.58
CA LYS A 142 -16.59 1.77 -28.16
C LYS A 142 -15.95 2.98 -27.46
N PRO A 143 -14.62 3.14 -27.57
CA PRO A 143 -13.93 4.35 -27.12
C PRO A 143 -14.55 5.64 -27.69
N LYS A 144 -14.71 6.67 -26.84
CA LYS A 144 -15.43 7.93 -27.09
C LYS A 144 -16.92 7.76 -27.42
N GLY A 145 -17.46 6.57 -27.18
CA GLY A 145 -18.87 6.23 -27.29
C GLY A 145 -19.72 6.93 -26.24
N PHE A 146 -21.03 6.69 -26.27
CA PHE A 146 -21.92 7.35 -25.32
C PHE A 146 -21.81 6.73 -23.91
N VAL A 147 -21.62 5.40 -23.83
CA VAL A 147 -21.52 4.69 -22.55
C VAL A 147 -20.28 5.14 -21.79
N GLU A 148 -19.15 5.34 -22.48
CA GLU A 148 -17.95 5.94 -21.88
C GLU A 148 -18.23 7.31 -21.28
N LYS A 149 -18.89 8.19 -22.04
CA LYS A 149 -19.20 9.55 -21.56
C LYS A 149 -20.09 9.50 -20.34
N PHE A 150 -21.04 8.58 -20.31
CA PHE A 150 -21.85 8.35 -19.12
C PHE A 150 -20.98 7.86 -17.95
N ALA A 151 -20.17 6.82 -18.15
CA ALA A 151 -19.31 6.25 -17.12
C ALA A 151 -18.37 7.30 -16.52
N VAL A 152 -17.62 8.03 -17.36
CA VAL A 152 -16.66 9.09 -16.99
C VAL A 152 -17.32 10.23 -16.21
N LEU A 153 -18.59 10.54 -16.45
CA LEU A 153 -19.30 11.60 -15.72
C LEU A 153 -20.01 11.07 -14.46
N ARG A 154 -20.54 9.85 -14.52
CA ARG A 154 -21.41 9.30 -13.49
C ARG A 154 -20.62 8.60 -12.40
N LEU A 155 -19.72 7.69 -12.76
CA LEU A 155 -19.00 6.85 -11.80
C LEU A 155 -18.12 7.68 -10.84
N PRO A 156 -17.29 8.65 -11.31
CA PRO A 156 -16.48 9.46 -10.39
C PRO A 156 -17.34 10.31 -9.46
N LYS A 157 -18.50 10.78 -9.94
CA LYS A 157 -19.44 11.55 -9.11
C LYS A 157 -20.01 10.68 -8.00
N ILE A 158 -20.52 9.49 -8.32
CA ILE A 158 -21.05 8.54 -7.32
C ILE A 158 -19.97 8.22 -6.29
N LEU A 159 -18.76 7.85 -6.75
CA LEU A 159 -17.66 7.47 -5.88
C LEU A 159 -17.22 8.61 -4.96
N LYS A 160 -17.09 9.82 -5.52
CA LYS A 160 -16.75 11.02 -4.75
C LYS A 160 -17.81 11.34 -3.70
N ASP A 161 -19.08 11.31 -4.08
CA ASP A 161 -20.19 11.58 -3.16
C ASP A 161 -20.20 10.52 -2.04
N PHE A 162 -19.99 9.24 -2.38
CA PHE A 162 -19.85 8.16 -1.40
C PHE A 162 -18.73 8.48 -0.40
N VAL A 163 -17.49 8.67 -0.87
CA VAL A 163 -16.34 8.90 0.02
C VAL A 163 -16.51 10.16 0.88
N GLN A 164 -17.13 11.22 0.37
CA GLN A 164 -17.27 12.49 1.08
C GLN A 164 -18.44 12.56 2.06
N ILE A 165 -19.54 11.85 1.78
CA ILE A 165 -20.81 12.03 2.51
C ILE A 165 -21.16 10.78 3.33
N ASP A 166 -21.02 9.60 2.74
CA ASP A 166 -21.56 8.34 3.27
C ASP A 166 -20.48 7.28 3.57
N GLY A 167 -19.24 7.59 3.23
CA GLY A 167 -18.07 6.75 3.46
C GLY A 167 -17.83 6.53 4.95
N VAL A 168 -17.39 5.31 5.29
CA VAL A 168 -17.01 4.98 6.65
C VAL A 168 -15.63 5.56 6.92
N GLN A 169 -15.53 6.39 7.95
CA GLN A 169 -14.23 6.84 8.45
C GLN A 169 -13.63 5.69 9.26
N SER A 170 -12.40 5.30 8.93
CA SER A 170 -11.63 4.30 9.65
C SER A 170 -10.32 4.91 10.12
N GLU A 171 -9.80 4.44 11.24
CA GLU A 171 -8.45 4.75 11.69
C GLU A 171 -7.38 3.88 11.01
N TYR A 172 -7.82 2.81 10.31
CA TYR A 172 -6.93 1.81 9.74
C TYR A 172 -6.54 2.06 8.28
N PHE A 173 -7.38 2.77 7.52
CA PHE A 173 -7.11 3.07 6.12
C PHE A 173 -7.62 4.45 5.74
N ASN A 174 -7.08 4.94 4.62
CA ASN A 174 -7.57 6.13 3.95
C ASN A 174 -8.08 5.75 2.56
N TYR A 175 -9.06 6.49 2.05
CA TYR A 175 -9.39 6.42 0.64
C TYR A 175 -8.24 7.00 -0.19
N GLU A 176 -7.83 6.32 -1.26
CA GLU A 176 -6.89 6.95 -2.21
C GLU A 176 -7.49 8.24 -2.78
N ALA A 177 -6.63 9.18 -3.17
CA ALA A 177 -7.01 10.55 -3.47
C ALA A 177 -8.24 10.63 -4.38
N ILE A 178 -9.33 11.22 -3.88
CA ILE A 178 -10.63 11.31 -4.56
C ILE A 178 -10.53 11.93 -5.97
N ASN A 179 -9.48 12.70 -6.24
CA ASN A 179 -9.22 13.32 -7.53
C ASN A 179 -8.51 12.39 -8.56
N SER A 180 -8.05 11.21 -8.16
CA SER A 180 -7.43 10.20 -9.04
C SER A 180 -8.40 9.11 -9.48
N PHE A 181 -9.68 9.18 -9.10
CA PHE A 181 -10.71 8.27 -9.58
C PHE A 181 -10.92 8.44 -11.09
N LEU A 182 -10.23 7.59 -11.85
CA LEU A 182 -10.23 7.58 -13.30
C LEU A 182 -11.07 6.41 -13.77
N VAL A 183 -12.06 6.72 -14.60
CA VAL A 183 -12.77 5.67 -15.32
C VAL A 183 -11.85 5.15 -16.42
N TYR A 184 -11.66 3.85 -16.45
CA TYR A 184 -10.88 3.16 -17.46
C TYR A 184 -11.75 2.14 -18.20
N ARG A 185 -11.26 1.69 -19.35
CA ARG A 185 -11.90 0.64 -20.14
C ARG A 185 -11.07 -0.62 -20.02
N GLU A 186 -11.70 -1.70 -19.60
CA GLU A 186 -11.05 -3.01 -19.51
C GLU A 186 -10.83 -3.58 -20.91
N GLU A 187 -9.59 -3.99 -21.21
CA GLU A 187 -9.20 -4.38 -22.57
C GLU A 187 -9.89 -5.67 -23.03
N GLU A 188 -10.07 -6.62 -22.11
CA GLU A 188 -10.61 -7.95 -22.42
C GLU A 188 -12.13 -7.96 -22.59
N THR A 189 -12.85 -7.22 -21.73
CA THR A 189 -14.32 -7.26 -21.65
C THR A 189 -15.00 -6.07 -22.30
N THR A 190 -14.25 -5.01 -22.64
CA THR A 190 -14.75 -3.71 -23.13
C THR A 190 -15.57 -2.90 -22.12
N ASN A 191 -15.65 -3.37 -20.87
CA ASN A 191 -16.39 -2.73 -19.79
C ASN A 191 -15.73 -1.41 -19.35
N TYR A 192 -16.53 -0.53 -18.76
CA TYR A 192 -16.03 0.70 -18.14
C TYR A 192 -16.01 0.56 -16.63
N CYS A 193 -14.84 0.76 -16.03
CA CYS A 193 -14.60 0.46 -14.64
C CYS A 193 -14.15 1.70 -13.86
N ILE A 194 -14.42 1.70 -12.57
CA ILE A 194 -13.84 2.63 -11.59
C ILE A 194 -13.49 1.86 -10.32
N ASP A 195 -12.40 2.26 -9.67
CA ASP A 195 -11.89 1.56 -8.50
C ASP A 195 -12.08 2.43 -7.24
N LEU A 196 -12.66 1.81 -6.22
CA LEU A 196 -12.60 2.29 -4.84
C LEU A 196 -11.40 1.65 -4.16
N CYS A 197 -10.35 2.44 -3.93
CA CYS A 197 -9.13 1.98 -3.29
C CYS A 197 -9.09 2.40 -1.81
N LEU A 198 -8.98 1.42 -0.92
CA LEU A 198 -8.76 1.58 0.52
C LEU A 198 -7.28 1.32 0.81
N SER A 199 -6.55 2.37 1.19
CA SER A 199 -5.11 2.33 1.41
C SER A 199 -4.80 2.14 2.90
N ILE A 200 -4.29 0.96 3.25
CA ILE A 200 -3.87 0.58 4.60
C ILE A 200 -2.36 0.85 4.74
N PRO A 201 -1.94 1.79 5.60
CA PRO A 201 -0.52 2.00 5.90
C PRO A 201 0.17 0.72 6.37
N ILE A 202 1.41 0.48 5.92
CA ILE A 202 2.10 -0.79 6.19
C ILE A 202 2.35 -1.04 7.68
N ASP A 203 2.57 0.02 8.46
CA ASP A 203 2.77 -0.03 9.91
C ASP A 203 1.50 -0.44 10.67
N ILE A 204 0.33 -0.20 10.08
CA ILE A 204 -0.95 -0.72 10.57
C ILE A 204 -1.14 -2.16 10.06
N ALA A 205 -0.91 -2.39 8.76
CA ALA A 205 -1.12 -3.67 8.11
C ALA A 205 -0.26 -4.80 8.70
N GLU A 206 0.97 -4.51 9.14
CA GLU A 206 1.89 -5.51 9.70
C GLU A 206 1.41 -6.07 11.05
N ASP A 207 0.62 -5.29 11.81
CA ASP A 207 0.12 -5.64 13.14
C ASP A 207 -1.03 -6.65 13.07
N GLU A 208 -0.70 -7.93 13.30
CA GLU A 208 -1.65 -9.05 13.25
C GLU A 208 -2.87 -8.85 14.16
N THR A 209 -2.70 -8.17 15.30
CA THR A 209 -3.77 -7.97 16.28
C THR A 209 -4.89 -7.08 15.77
N LYS A 210 -4.63 -6.28 14.72
CA LYS A 210 -5.61 -5.38 14.11
C LYS A 210 -6.32 -6.00 12.93
N THR A 211 -5.84 -7.13 12.40
CA THR A 211 -6.34 -7.72 11.14
C THR A 211 -7.86 -7.85 11.11
N GLU A 212 -8.47 -8.42 12.14
CA GLU A 212 -9.92 -8.60 12.21
C GLU A 212 -10.68 -7.26 12.16
N ALA A 213 -10.22 -6.26 12.91
CA ALA A 213 -10.83 -4.93 12.94
C ALA A 213 -10.71 -4.20 11.59
N ILE A 214 -9.56 -4.30 10.93
CA ILE A 214 -9.35 -3.76 9.58
C ILE A 214 -10.36 -4.40 8.63
N MET A 215 -10.53 -5.72 8.67
CA MET A 215 -11.43 -6.45 7.77
C MET A 215 -12.90 -6.13 8.02
N GLU A 216 -13.31 -5.93 9.28
CA GLU A 216 -14.68 -5.51 9.62
C GLU A 216 -14.99 -4.13 9.02
N ASP A 217 -14.08 -3.17 9.17
CA ASP A 217 -14.25 -1.83 8.59
C ASP A 217 -14.26 -1.89 7.06
N VAL A 218 -13.35 -2.64 6.44
CA VAL A 218 -13.31 -2.85 4.98
C VAL A 218 -14.63 -3.44 4.49
N SER A 219 -15.11 -4.50 5.12
CA SER A 219 -16.39 -5.14 4.76
C SER A 219 -17.56 -4.15 4.85
N ASN A 220 -17.64 -3.37 5.94
CA ASN A 220 -18.66 -2.35 6.12
C ASN A 220 -18.63 -1.27 5.02
N VAL A 221 -17.43 -0.79 4.66
CA VAL A 221 -17.27 0.18 3.57
C VAL A 221 -17.73 -0.42 2.25
N VAL A 222 -17.26 -1.62 1.92
CA VAL A 222 -17.54 -2.22 0.61
C VAL A 222 -19.02 -2.55 0.48
N SER A 223 -19.66 -3.14 1.50
CA SER A 223 -21.11 -3.38 1.48
C SER A 223 -21.92 -2.10 1.35
N LYS A 224 -21.52 -1.02 2.04
CA LYS A 224 -22.19 0.29 1.87
C LYS A 224 -21.95 0.88 0.49
N ALA A 225 -20.74 0.77 -0.05
CA ALA A 225 -20.41 1.23 -1.38
C ALA A 225 -21.25 0.50 -2.44
N GLU A 226 -21.38 -0.82 -2.34
CA GLU A 226 -22.22 -1.63 -3.23
C GLU A 226 -23.67 -1.18 -3.22
N VAL A 227 -24.28 -1.02 -2.04
CA VAL A 227 -25.65 -0.51 -1.92
C VAL A 227 -25.77 0.90 -2.50
N TYR A 228 -24.83 1.79 -2.16
CA TYR A 228 -24.83 3.18 -2.58
C TYR A 228 -24.71 3.35 -4.11
N PHE A 229 -23.84 2.56 -4.72
CA PHE A 229 -23.68 2.50 -6.17
C PHE A 229 -24.93 1.89 -6.83
N GLY A 230 -25.44 0.77 -6.31
CA GLY A 230 -26.65 0.11 -6.80
C GLY A 230 -27.84 1.07 -6.87
N GLU A 231 -28.13 1.79 -5.77
CA GLU A 231 -29.22 2.77 -5.70
C GLU A 231 -29.07 3.95 -6.68
N ARG A 232 -27.84 4.33 -7.02
CA ARG A 232 -27.56 5.47 -7.91
C ARG A 232 -27.37 5.07 -9.38
N LEU A 233 -27.26 3.77 -9.64
CA LEU A 233 -27.19 3.17 -10.96
C LEU A 233 -28.50 2.50 -11.37
N THR A 234 -29.49 2.39 -10.47
CA THR A 234 -30.87 1.99 -10.80
C THR A 234 -31.78 3.23 -10.97
N ILE A 235 -32.83 3.08 -11.79
CA ILE A 235 -33.85 4.12 -12.08
C ILE A 235 -34.91 4.11 -10.98
#